data_AF-A0A1S1YYS5-F1
#
_entry.id   AF-A0A1S1YYS5-F1
#
_cell.length_a   1.000
_cell.length_b   1.000
_cell.length_c   1.000
_cell.angle_alpha   90.00
_cell.angle_beta   90.00
_cell.angle_gamma   90.00
#
_symmetry.space_group_name_H-M   'P 1'
#
loop_
_entity.id
_entity.type
_entity.pdbx_description
1 polymer ?
#
loop_
_entity_poly.entity_id
_entity_poly.type
_entity_poly.pdbx_seq_one_letter_code
_entity_poly.pdbx_strand_id
1 'polypeptide(L)'
;MPFGFFKKKNKEDEEPSYDPTNITIRDLRLGYIFDFEMKTFEVTGEYEYDWGDNDRSYEYKIESATDTFFLQVDDEDELTGTVNQSILWGKLPENVEEDILKKGKPPKSISFNGKEFFRDEKSVGYWRDVHSMSSDESTEYMCWDYYDESEKFVLCIEQHGDEAFNASLGIVEPARKFTNILPNSKG
;
A
#
# COMPACT_ATOMS: atom_id res chain seq x y z
N MET A 1 -31.07 23.35 37.34
CA MET A 1 -31.04 22.57 36.09
C MET A 1 -32.42 22.65 35.45
N PRO A 2 -32.50 23.06 34.17
CA PRO A 2 -32.88 22.04 33.19
C PRO A 2 -32.04 22.08 31.90
N PHE A 3 -31.61 20.87 31.56
CA PHE A 3 -31.12 20.28 30.33
C PHE A 3 -31.34 21.07 29.03
N GLY A 4 -30.23 21.59 28.49
CA GLY A 4 -30.12 21.98 27.08
C GLY A 4 -29.99 20.74 26.21
N PHE A 5 -30.89 20.60 25.25
CA PHE A 5 -30.94 19.53 24.27
C PHE A 5 -29.74 19.63 23.31
N PHE A 6 -28.78 18.71 23.45
CA PHE A 6 -27.74 18.48 22.45
C PHE A 6 -28.37 17.87 21.20
N LYS A 7 -28.40 18.64 20.10
CA LYS A 7 -28.74 18.15 18.77
C LYS A 7 -27.53 17.35 18.25
N LYS A 8 -27.61 16.03 18.36
CA LYS A 8 -26.67 15.09 17.73
C LYS A 8 -26.83 15.27 16.21
N LYS A 9 -25.79 15.74 15.51
CA LYS A 9 -25.74 15.65 14.04
C LYS A 9 -25.70 14.16 13.70
N ASN A 10 -26.76 13.65 13.08
CA ASN A 10 -26.73 12.33 12.47
C ASN A 10 -25.65 12.34 11.38
N LYS A 11 -24.74 11.37 11.47
CA LYS A 11 -23.69 11.04 10.50
C LYS A 11 -24.29 10.14 9.40
N GLU A 12 -25.49 10.47 8.97
CA GLU A 12 -26.22 9.77 7.90
C GLU A 12 -26.37 10.82 6.80
N ASP A 13 -25.89 10.50 5.59
CA ASP A 13 -25.89 11.32 4.37
C ASP A 13 -24.65 12.21 4.13
N GLU A 14 -23.43 11.66 4.24
CA GLU A 14 -22.36 12.10 3.34
C GLU A 14 -22.58 11.39 2.01
N GLU A 15 -22.96 12.13 0.97
CA GLU A 15 -22.99 11.61 -0.40
C GLU A 15 -21.65 10.95 -0.72
N PRO A 16 -21.62 9.78 -1.37
CA PRO A 16 -20.38 9.12 -1.71
C PRO A 16 -19.48 10.08 -2.50
N SER A 17 -18.23 10.26 -2.05
CA SER A 17 -17.23 11.11 -2.72
C SER A 17 -16.78 10.57 -4.10
N TYR A 18 -17.42 9.52 -4.60
CA TYR A 18 -17.08 8.80 -5.83
C TYR A 18 -18.25 8.81 -6.82
N ASP A 19 -17.94 8.71 -8.12
CA ASP A 19 -18.96 8.50 -9.16
C ASP A 19 -19.41 7.03 -9.14
N PRO A 20 -20.65 6.72 -8.72
CA PRO A 20 -21.13 5.34 -8.64
C PRO A 20 -21.19 4.63 -9.99
N THR A 21 -21.07 5.37 -11.11
CA THR A 21 -21.04 4.82 -12.46
C THR A 21 -19.62 4.59 -12.99
N ASN A 22 -18.59 5.04 -12.26
CA ASN A 22 -17.19 4.96 -12.65
C ASN A 22 -16.27 4.75 -11.43
N ILE A 23 -16.55 3.70 -10.65
CA ILE A 23 -15.72 3.33 -9.48
C ILE A 23 -14.41 2.69 -9.97
N THR A 24 -13.29 3.17 -9.45
CA THR A 24 -11.94 2.68 -9.77
C THR A 24 -11.17 2.34 -8.50
N ILE A 25 -9.93 1.87 -8.65
CA ILE A 25 -9.05 1.58 -7.51
C ILE A 25 -8.71 2.82 -6.66
N ARG A 26 -8.89 4.04 -7.18
CA ARG A 26 -8.73 5.30 -6.42
C ARG A 26 -9.79 5.48 -5.34
N ASP A 27 -10.94 4.84 -5.54
CA ASP A 27 -12.12 4.98 -4.68
C ASP A 27 -12.16 3.92 -3.58
N LEU A 28 -11.18 3.00 -3.53
CA LEU A 28 -11.14 1.92 -2.55
C LEU A 28 -11.13 2.47 -1.12
N ARG A 29 -11.93 1.85 -0.27
CA ARG A 29 -11.99 2.12 1.17
C ARG A 29 -12.11 0.80 1.93
N LEU A 30 -11.85 0.86 3.22
CA LEU A 30 -12.03 -0.29 4.11
C LEU A 30 -13.39 -0.97 3.91
N GLY A 31 -13.38 -2.29 3.76
CA GLY A 31 -14.53 -3.15 3.54
C GLY A 31 -15.00 -3.28 2.09
N TYR A 32 -14.44 -2.52 1.15
CA TYR A 32 -14.77 -2.67 -0.28
C TYR A 32 -14.32 -4.03 -0.78
N ILE A 33 -15.06 -4.60 -1.74
CA ILE A 33 -14.67 -5.82 -2.43
C ILE A 33 -14.42 -5.54 -3.90
N PHE A 34 -13.50 -6.28 -4.50
CA PHE A 34 -13.20 -6.20 -5.93
C PHE A 34 -12.60 -7.52 -6.43
N ASP A 35 -12.62 -7.71 -7.74
CA ASP A 35 -12.02 -8.87 -8.41
C ASP A 35 -10.68 -8.52 -9.06
N PHE A 36 -9.68 -9.35 -8.83
CA PHE A 36 -8.36 -9.30 -9.44
C PHE A 36 -7.82 -10.72 -9.67
N GLU A 37 -7.25 -10.99 -10.86
CA GLU A 37 -6.69 -12.31 -11.23
C GLU A 37 -7.62 -13.50 -10.90
N MET A 38 -8.91 -13.36 -11.26
CA MET A 38 -10.00 -14.35 -11.04
C MET A 38 -10.29 -14.69 -9.57
N LYS A 39 -9.85 -13.85 -8.63
CA LYS A 39 -10.18 -13.94 -7.20
C LYS A 39 -10.87 -12.67 -6.75
N THR A 40 -11.75 -12.81 -5.76
CA THR A 40 -12.36 -11.68 -5.05
C THR A 40 -11.52 -11.36 -3.81
N PHE A 41 -11.24 -10.08 -3.63
CA PHE A 41 -10.53 -9.53 -2.50
C PHE A 41 -11.42 -8.55 -1.74
N GLU A 42 -11.26 -8.50 -0.42
CA GLU A 42 -11.81 -7.49 0.47
C GLU A 42 -10.67 -6.59 0.96
N VAL A 43 -10.90 -5.28 0.99
CA VAL A 43 -10.01 -4.31 1.62
C VAL A 43 -10.17 -4.42 3.13
N THR A 44 -9.16 -4.94 3.83
CA THR A 44 -9.19 -5.16 5.28
C THR A 44 -8.26 -4.25 6.07
N GLY A 45 -7.52 -3.36 5.39
CA GLY A 45 -6.69 -2.33 5.98
C GLY A 45 -6.45 -1.19 5.00
N GLU A 46 -6.20 0.01 5.53
CA GLU A 46 -5.92 1.22 4.77
C GLU A 46 -4.80 1.98 5.48
N TYR A 47 -3.70 2.15 4.77
CA TYR A 47 -2.47 2.73 5.26
C TYR A 47 -2.16 4.00 4.47
N GLU A 48 -1.62 4.99 5.18
CA GLU A 48 -1.17 6.25 4.60
C GLU A 48 0.33 6.39 4.84
N TYR A 49 1.03 6.84 3.80
CA TYR A 49 2.42 7.28 3.88
C TYR A 49 2.48 8.78 3.61
N ASP A 50 3.05 9.55 4.53
CA ASP A 50 3.33 10.98 4.40
C ASP A 50 4.82 11.17 4.09
N TRP A 51 5.12 11.66 2.89
CA TRP A 51 6.48 11.86 2.40
C TRP A 51 7.00 13.28 2.64
N GLY A 52 6.21 14.13 3.30
CA GLY A 52 6.45 15.57 3.41
C GLY A 52 5.87 16.35 2.24
N ASP A 53 5.95 17.68 2.29
CA ASP A 53 5.54 18.60 1.21
C ASP A 53 4.09 18.42 0.67
N ASN A 54 3.19 17.89 1.52
CA ASN A 54 1.82 17.48 1.17
C ASN A 54 1.72 16.32 0.17
N ASP A 55 2.81 15.59 -0.01
CA ASP A 55 2.85 14.36 -0.77
C ASP A 55 2.45 13.18 0.12
N ARG A 56 1.44 12.43 -0.34
CA ARG A 56 0.88 11.29 0.37
C ARG A 56 0.54 10.18 -0.59
N SER A 57 0.86 8.96 -0.19
CA SER A 57 0.42 7.76 -0.89
C SER A 57 -0.42 6.88 0.04
N TYR A 58 -1.22 6.01 -0.58
CA TYR A 58 -2.08 5.08 0.14
C TYR A 58 -1.82 3.65 -0.30
N GLU A 59 -1.83 2.75 0.66
CA GLU A 59 -1.75 1.32 0.44
C GLU A 59 -2.90 0.62 1.15
N TYR A 60 -3.49 -0.38 0.47
CA TYR A 60 -4.61 -1.14 0.97
C TYR A 60 -4.19 -2.57 1.26
N LYS A 61 -4.44 -3.04 2.49
CA LYS A 61 -4.36 -4.47 2.78
C LYS A 61 -5.56 -5.15 2.13
N ILE A 62 -5.30 -6.11 1.26
CA ILE A 62 -6.34 -6.83 0.52
C ILE A 62 -6.25 -8.32 0.81
N GLU A 63 -7.39 -8.92 1.15
CA GLU A 63 -7.47 -10.32 1.56
C GLU A 63 -8.51 -11.08 0.75
N SER A 64 -8.11 -12.27 0.29
CA SER A 64 -9.02 -13.28 -0.26
C SER A 64 -9.16 -14.43 0.73
N ALA A 65 -9.86 -15.50 0.34
CA ALA A 65 -9.98 -16.69 1.18
C ALA A 65 -8.64 -17.38 1.50
N THR A 66 -7.61 -17.18 0.67
CA THR A 66 -6.33 -17.90 0.78
C THR A 66 -5.09 -17.00 0.80
N ASP A 67 -5.21 -15.74 0.39
CA ASP A 67 -4.07 -14.87 0.15
C ASP A 67 -4.28 -13.49 0.76
N THR A 68 -3.19 -12.91 1.26
CA THR A 68 -3.09 -11.53 1.71
C THR A 68 -2.05 -10.82 0.86
N PHE A 69 -2.43 -9.66 0.32
CA PHE A 69 -1.53 -8.77 -0.41
C PHE A 69 -1.72 -7.33 0.07
N PHE A 70 -0.86 -6.46 -0.42
CA PHE A 70 -0.96 -5.02 -0.23
C PHE A 70 -1.04 -4.35 -1.61
N LEU A 71 -1.96 -3.42 -1.78
CA LEU A 71 -2.23 -2.74 -3.04
C LEU A 71 -1.91 -1.26 -2.88
N GLN A 72 -0.82 -0.82 -3.51
CA GLN A 72 -0.50 0.60 -3.65
C GLN A 72 -1.15 1.14 -4.91
N VAL A 73 -1.76 2.32 -4.84
CA VAL A 73 -2.44 2.97 -5.98
C VAL A 73 -1.63 4.18 -6.42
N ASP A 74 -1.39 4.29 -7.73
CA ASP A 74 -0.67 5.40 -8.35
C ASP A 74 -1.55 6.07 -9.44
N ASP A 75 -1.57 7.40 -9.45
CA ASP A 75 -2.31 8.29 -10.35
C ASP A 75 -1.43 9.45 -10.86
N GLU A 76 -0.10 9.33 -10.86
CA GLU A 76 0.73 10.42 -11.40
C GLU A 76 0.66 10.48 -12.94
N ASP A 77 0.76 9.34 -13.61
CA ASP A 77 0.74 9.22 -15.07
C ASP A 77 -0.48 8.43 -15.61
N GLU A 78 -0.51 7.11 -15.38
CA GLU A 78 -1.66 6.23 -15.67
C GLU A 78 -2.14 5.62 -14.34
N LEU A 79 -3.46 5.42 -14.20
CA LEU A 79 -3.97 4.70 -13.04
C LEU A 79 -3.44 3.27 -13.00
N THR A 80 -2.59 2.99 -12.02
CA THR A 80 -2.07 1.65 -11.80
C THR A 80 -2.23 1.22 -10.34
N GLY A 81 -2.20 -0.09 -10.15
CA GLY A 81 -2.13 -0.72 -8.85
C GLY A 81 -0.92 -1.64 -8.80
N THR A 82 -0.07 -1.45 -7.79
CA THR A 82 1.03 -2.36 -7.48
C THR A 82 0.57 -3.34 -6.42
N VAL A 83 0.44 -4.62 -6.77
CA VAL A 83 0.02 -5.69 -5.86
C VAL A 83 1.25 -6.37 -5.28
N ASN A 84 1.56 -6.04 -4.02
CA ASN A 84 2.71 -6.49 -3.27
C ASN A 84 2.41 -7.73 -2.43
N GLN A 85 3.31 -8.71 -2.50
CA GLN A 85 3.33 -9.86 -1.61
C GLN A 85 4.59 -9.83 -0.75
N SER A 86 4.44 -9.89 0.58
CA SER A 86 5.58 -10.03 1.49
C SER A 86 6.37 -11.29 1.17
N ILE A 87 7.69 -11.15 1.12
CA ILE A 87 8.63 -12.27 0.96
C ILE A 87 9.42 -12.46 2.25
N LEU A 88 9.86 -13.69 2.49
CA LEU A 88 10.76 -13.96 3.62
C LEU A 88 12.09 -13.25 3.38
N TRP A 89 12.52 -12.41 4.32
CA TRP A 89 13.79 -11.69 4.27
C TRP A 89 14.97 -12.60 3.90
N GLY A 90 15.07 -13.78 4.54
CA GLY A 90 16.12 -14.76 4.29
C GLY A 90 16.10 -15.44 2.91
N LYS A 91 15.12 -15.13 2.03
CA LYS A 91 15.16 -15.52 0.61
C LYS A 91 15.95 -14.54 -0.25
N LEU A 92 16.18 -13.32 0.22
CA LEU A 92 17.01 -12.37 -0.49
C LEU A 92 18.48 -12.83 -0.50
N PRO A 93 19.26 -12.43 -1.53
CA PRO A 93 20.69 -12.66 -1.55
C PRO A 93 21.40 -12.13 -0.29
N GLU A 94 22.37 -12.88 0.25
CA GLU A 94 23.09 -12.54 1.49
C GLU A 94 23.75 -11.14 1.44
N ASN A 95 24.16 -10.69 0.26
CA ASN A 95 24.77 -9.38 0.08
C ASN A 95 23.82 -8.21 0.35
N VAL A 96 22.49 -8.44 0.40
CA VAL A 96 21.52 -7.40 0.76
C VAL A 96 21.71 -6.97 2.21
N GLU A 97 21.65 -7.92 3.14
CA GLU A 97 21.82 -7.65 4.58
C GLU A 97 23.23 -7.14 4.88
N GLU A 98 24.26 -7.75 4.29
CA GLU A 98 25.63 -7.30 4.48
C GLU A 98 25.86 -5.84 4.05
N ASP A 99 25.28 -5.42 2.92
CA ASP A 99 25.44 -4.06 2.42
C ASP A 99 24.69 -3.05 3.29
N ILE A 100 23.48 -3.39 3.76
CA ILE A 100 22.75 -2.54 4.70
C ILE A 100 23.59 -2.34 5.97
N LEU A 101 24.14 -3.40 6.55
CA LEU A 101 24.94 -3.33 7.78
C LEU A 101 26.25 -2.56 7.59
N LYS A 102 26.94 -2.74 6.46
CA LYS A 102 28.27 -2.15 6.21
C LYS A 102 28.20 -0.74 5.63
N LYS A 103 27.18 -0.44 4.82
CA LYS A 103 27.09 0.78 3.99
C LYS A 103 25.87 1.64 4.33
N GLY A 104 24.96 1.17 5.20
CA GLY A 104 23.72 1.87 5.54
C GLY A 104 22.70 1.90 4.41
N LYS A 105 22.86 1.06 3.38
CA LYS A 105 21.95 0.95 2.24
C LYS A 105 22.10 -0.39 1.52
N PRO A 106 21.04 -0.92 0.91
CA PRO A 106 21.10 -2.15 0.14
C PRO A 106 21.92 -1.98 -1.16
N PRO A 107 22.27 -3.10 -1.83
CA PRO A 107 22.98 -3.12 -3.10
C PRO A 107 22.29 -2.29 -4.19
N LYS A 108 23.01 -1.88 -5.24
CA LYS A 108 22.40 -1.16 -6.38
C LYS A 108 21.51 -2.04 -7.24
N SER A 109 21.77 -3.34 -7.29
CA SER A 109 20.94 -4.31 -7.98
C SER A 109 20.86 -5.60 -7.18
N ILE A 110 19.76 -6.34 -7.36
CA ILE A 110 19.46 -7.58 -6.63
C ILE A 110 18.94 -8.60 -7.65
N SER A 111 19.62 -9.74 -7.76
CA SER A 111 19.13 -10.90 -8.51
C SER A 111 18.19 -11.72 -7.63
N PHE A 112 16.91 -11.82 -7.98
CA PHE A 112 15.91 -12.55 -7.21
C PHE A 112 14.89 -13.24 -8.12
N ASN A 113 14.56 -14.51 -7.83
CA ASN A 113 13.63 -15.32 -8.64
C ASN A 113 13.89 -15.32 -10.16
N GLY A 114 15.17 -15.29 -10.56
CA GLY A 114 15.57 -15.29 -11.98
C GLY A 114 15.38 -13.96 -12.70
N LYS A 115 15.08 -12.88 -11.96
CA LYS A 115 15.01 -11.50 -12.45
C LYS A 115 16.13 -10.67 -11.82
N GLU A 116 16.59 -9.66 -12.55
CA GLU A 116 17.47 -8.62 -12.02
C GLU A 116 16.61 -7.39 -11.72
N PHE A 117 16.74 -6.89 -10.49
CA PHE A 117 16.08 -5.69 -10.01
C PHE A 117 17.11 -4.59 -9.79
N PHE A 118 16.82 -3.37 -10.24
CA PHE A 118 17.70 -2.21 -10.12
C PHE A 118 17.08 -1.20 -9.17
N ARG A 119 17.84 -0.73 -8.18
CA ARG A 119 17.34 0.28 -7.25
C ARG A 119 17.06 1.56 -8.01
N ASP A 120 15.83 2.02 -7.92
CA ASP A 120 15.40 3.26 -8.52
C ASP A 120 15.40 4.38 -7.49
N GLU A 121 14.63 4.21 -6.41
CA GLU A 121 14.40 5.25 -5.42
C GLU A 121 14.78 4.83 -3.99
N LYS A 122 15.00 5.84 -3.15
CA LYS A 122 14.93 5.75 -1.69
C LYS A 122 13.94 6.80 -1.20
N SER A 123 12.90 6.36 -0.50
CA SER A 123 11.92 7.24 0.11
C SER A 123 11.96 7.13 1.63
N VAL A 124 11.73 8.25 2.31
CA VAL A 124 11.68 8.34 3.78
C VAL A 124 10.50 9.22 4.14
N GLY A 125 9.69 8.78 5.09
CA GLY A 125 8.48 9.47 5.48
C GLY A 125 7.92 8.92 6.78
N TYR A 126 6.60 9.00 6.91
CA TYR A 126 5.87 8.46 8.04
C TYR A 126 4.73 7.59 7.55
N TRP A 127 4.55 6.43 8.18
CA TRP A 127 3.47 5.50 7.92
C TRP A 127 2.47 5.52 9.06
N ARG A 128 1.18 5.33 8.75
CA ARG A 128 0.15 5.05 9.75
C ARG A 128 -0.96 4.17 9.20
N ASP A 129 -1.58 3.40 10.09
CA ASP A 129 -2.90 2.82 9.86
C ASP A 129 -3.98 3.89 10.07
N VAL A 130 -4.72 4.17 8.99
CA VAL A 130 -5.67 5.29 8.95
C VAL A 130 -6.83 5.12 9.94
N HIS A 131 -7.15 3.88 10.31
CA HIS A 131 -8.30 3.55 11.17
C HIS A 131 -7.92 3.29 12.62
N SER A 132 -6.66 2.97 12.90
CA SER A 132 -6.20 2.67 14.27
C SER A 132 -5.22 3.70 14.86
N MET A 133 -4.67 4.60 14.05
CA MET A 133 -3.66 5.59 14.48
C MET A 133 -4.06 7.01 14.08
N SER A 134 -3.89 7.97 14.99
CA SER A 134 -3.92 9.39 14.65
C SER A 134 -2.62 9.82 13.96
N SER A 135 -2.62 11.03 13.37
CA SER A 135 -1.44 11.55 12.68
C SER A 135 -0.23 11.73 13.59
N ASP A 136 -0.42 12.00 14.88
CA ASP A 136 0.64 12.10 15.88
C ASP A 136 1.18 10.75 16.36
N GLU A 137 0.49 9.65 16.02
CA GLU A 137 0.92 8.29 16.31
C GLU A 137 1.70 7.66 15.14
N SER A 138 1.88 8.38 14.02
CA SER A 138 2.59 7.87 12.83
C SER A 138 4.00 7.37 13.15
N THR A 139 4.40 6.29 12.51
CA THR A 139 5.72 5.66 12.68
C THR A 139 6.65 6.10 11.54
N GLU A 140 7.92 6.36 11.84
CA GLU A 140 8.92 6.63 10.79
C GLU A 140 8.95 5.47 9.79
N TYR A 141 9.09 5.77 8.51
CA TYR A 141 9.10 4.79 7.45
C TYR A 141 10.20 5.09 6.45
N MET A 142 10.80 4.05 5.90
CA MET A 142 11.66 4.18 4.74
C MET A 142 11.59 2.96 3.85
N CYS A 143 11.74 3.19 2.54
CA CYS A 143 11.80 2.12 1.56
C CYS A 143 12.89 2.37 0.52
N TRP A 144 13.28 1.28 -0.13
CA TRP A 144 13.99 1.28 -1.40
C TRP A 144 13.19 0.45 -2.39
N ASP A 145 12.77 1.11 -3.47
CA ASP A 145 12.09 0.45 -4.56
C ASP A 145 13.07 0.06 -5.66
N TYR A 146 12.90 -1.17 -6.13
CA TYR A 146 13.66 -1.72 -7.22
C TYR A 146 12.72 -2.20 -8.31
N TYR A 147 13.06 -1.89 -9.56
CA TYR A 147 12.31 -2.34 -10.72
C TYR A 147 13.13 -3.31 -11.55
N ASP A 148 12.47 -4.28 -12.18
CA ASP A 148 13.09 -5.04 -13.26
C ASP A 148 13.20 -4.19 -14.53
N GLU A 149 13.92 -4.66 -15.56
CA GLU A 149 14.11 -3.91 -16.82
C GLU A 149 12.79 -3.54 -17.52
N SER A 150 11.67 -4.18 -17.17
CA SER A 150 10.36 -3.93 -17.77
C SER A 150 9.47 -3.01 -16.94
N GLU A 151 9.93 -2.60 -15.76
CA GLU A 151 9.18 -1.83 -14.74
C GLU A 151 7.88 -2.52 -14.30
N LYS A 152 7.68 -3.79 -14.66
CA LYS A 152 6.47 -4.55 -14.33
C LYS A 152 6.55 -5.19 -12.96
N PHE A 153 7.74 -5.58 -12.53
CA PHE A 153 7.96 -6.23 -11.24
C PHE A 153 8.72 -5.28 -10.33
N VAL A 154 8.25 -5.19 -9.10
CA VAL A 154 8.82 -4.32 -8.07
C VAL A 154 9.35 -5.19 -6.94
N LEU A 155 10.55 -4.92 -6.45
CA LEU A 155 11.04 -5.45 -5.19
C LEU A 155 11.21 -4.26 -4.26
N CYS A 156 10.47 -4.24 -3.16
CA CYS A 156 10.61 -3.22 -2.13
C CYS A 156 11.36 -3.81 -0.92
N ILE A 157 12.29 -3.03 -0.38
CA ILE A 157 12.89 -3.26 0.94
C ILE A 157 12.50 -2.09 1.83
N GLU A 158 11.87 -2.37 2.96
CA GLU A 158 11.27 -1.35 3.82
C GLU A 158 11.59 -1.56 5.31
N GLN A 159 11.46 -0.48 6.08
CA GLN A 159 11.58 -0.49 7.54
C GLN A 159 10.58 0.50 8.15
N HIS A 160 9.88 0.04 9.20
CA HIS A 160 9.03 0.86 10.05
C HIS A 160 9.74 1.13 11.38
N GLY A 161 10.03 2.39 11.69
CA GLY A 161 10.75 2.81 12.90
C GLY A 161 12.07 2.06 13.07
N ASP A 162 12.27 1.49 14.26
CA ASP A 162 13.45 0.69 14.59
C ASP A 162 13.25 -0.82 14.39
N GLU A 163 12.20 -1.24 13.67
CA GLU A 163 11.93 -2.65 13.40
C GLU A 163 12.94 -3.27 12.42
N ALA A 164 12.89 -4.60 12.28
CA ALA A 164 13.68 -5.30 11.28
C ALA A 164 13.21 -4.94 9.86
N PHE A 165 14.13 -4.99 8.89
CA PHE A 165 13.78 -4.82 7.49
C PHE A 165 12.83 -5.92 7.02
N ASN A 166 11.85 -5.50 6.21
CA ASN A 166 10.96 -6.38 5.48
C ASN A 166 11.21 -6.23 3.98
N ALA A 167 10.70 -7.18 3.21
CA ALA A 167 10.74 -7.12 1.76
C ALA A 167 9.45 -7.64 1.16
N SER A 168 9.07 -7.07 0.03
CA SER A 168 7.91 -7.48 -0.75
C SER A 168 8.25 -7.57 -2.23
N LEU A 169 7.56 -8.46 -2.94
CA LEU A 169 7.62 -8.55 -4.39
C LEU A 169 6.25 -8.17 -4.96
N GLY A 170 6.25 -7.15 -5.80
CA GLY A 170 5.08 -6.55 -6.42
C GLY A 170 4.98 -6.80 -7.92
N ILE A 171 3.76 -6.65 -8.42
CA ILE A 171 3.46 -6.57 -9.85
C ILE A 171 2.64 -5.30 -10.11
N VAL A 172 3.09 -4.49 -11.06
CA VAL A 172 2.38 -3.30 -11.53
C VAL A 172 1.34 -3.73 -12.56
N GLU A 173 0.07 -3.41 -12.31
CA GLU A 173 -1.02 -3.71 -13.23
C GLU A 173 -1.91 -2.47 -13.45
N PRO A 174 -2.44 -2.27 -14.67
CA PRO A 174 -3.30 -1.14 -14.97
C PRO A 174 -4.65 -1.29 -14.27
N ALA A 175 -5.29 -0.17 -13.92
CA ALA A 175 -6.58 -0.14 -13.20
C ALA A 175 -7.66 -1.08 -13.74
N ARG A 176 -7.73 -1.24 -15.07
CA ARG A 176 -8.69 -2.11 -15.76
C ARG A 176 -8.61 -3.60 -15.37
N LYS A 177 -7.52 -4.02 -14.72
CA LYS A 177 -7.35 -5.38 -14.17
C LYS A 177 -8.11 -5.60 -12.87
N PHE A 178 -8.45 -4.53 -12.18
CA PHE A 178 -9.25 -4.52 -10.96
C PHE A 178 -10.69 -4.22 -11.36
N THR A 179 -11.57 -5.18 -11.14
CA THR A 179 -12.94 -5.16 -11.69
C THR A 179 -13.96 -5.43 -10.60
N ASN A 180 -15.25 -5.26 -10.90
CA ASN A 180 -16.34 -5.56 -9.97
C ASN A 180 -16.13 -4.90 -8.59
N ILE A 181 -15.65 -3.65 -8.58
CA ILE A 181 -15.45 -2.90 -7.35
C ILE A 181 -16.82 -2.56 -6.77
N LEU A 182 -17.11 -3.09 -5.58
CA LEU A 182 -18.37 -2.91 -4.89
C LEU A 182 -18.10 -2.28 -3.52
N PRO A 183 -18.69 -1.10 -3.24
CA PRO A 183 -18.69 -0.52 -1.91
C PRO A 183 -19.36 -1.47 -0.92
N ASN A 184 -18.81 -1.58 0.28
CA ASN A 184 -19.55 -2.26 1.35
C ASN A 184 -20.79 -1.43 1.69
N SER A 185 -21.97 -2.04 1.65
CA SER A 185 -23.24 -1.37 1.98
C SER A 185 -23.44 -1.12 3.48
N LYS A 186 -22.42 -1.38 4.30
CA LYS A 186 -22.42 -1.09 5.75
C LYS A 186 -21.65 0.21 6.02
N GLY A 187 -22.25 1.32 5.58
CA GLY A 187 -22.03 2.64 6.17
C GLY A 187 -22.97 2.85 7.36
#